data_AF-A0A849ETH3-F1
#
_entry.id   AF-A0A849ETH3-F1
#
_cell.length_a   1.000
_cell.length_b   1.000
_cell.length_c   1.000
_cell.angle_alpha   90.00
_cell.angle_beta   90.00
_cell.angle_gamma   90.00
#
_symmetry.space_group_name_H-M   'P 1'
#
loop_
_entity.id
_entity.type
_entity.pdbx_description
1 polymer ?
#
loop_
_entity_poly.entity_id
_entity_poly.type
_entity_poly.pdbx_seq_one_letter_code
_entity_poly.pdbx_strand_id
1 'polypeptide(L)' 'MHFLLQGLLQAFDLLLSGDAATYSAVAATVTVSGYAMAASLLIGLPAGFALGYYHFPGRRHVRTLVDTLLALPTVFIGLM' A
#
# COMPACT_ATOMS: atom_id res chain seq x y z
N MET A 1 22.81 19.50 2.79
CA MET A 1 22.20 19.91 1.51
C MET A 1 22.91 19.31 0.30
N HIS A 2 24.24 19.34 0.23
CA HIS A 2 25.01 18.73 -0.87
C HIS A 2 24.74 17.22 -1.03
N PHE A 3 24.73 16.46 0.09
CA PHE A 3 24.44 15.02 0.08
C PHE A 3 23.08 14.66 -0.53
N LEU A 4 22.02 15.41 -0.21
CA LEU A 4 20.68 15.16 -0.74
C LEU A 4 20.59 15.46 -2.24
N LEU A 5 21.22 16.57 -2.69
CA LEU A 5 21.28 16.92 -4.11
C LEU A 5 22.07 15.89 -4.91
N GLN A 6 23.19 15.40 -4.37
CA GLN A 6 24.00 14.38 -5.02
C GLN A 6 23.25 13.05 -5.14
N GLY A 7 22.55 12.62 -4.08
CA GLY A 7 21.70 11.44 -4.12
C GLY A 7 20.55 11.56 -5.13
N LEU A 8 19.95 12.74 -5.24
CA LEU A 8 18.89 13.00 -6.24
C LEU A 8 19.42 12.89 -7.67
N LEU A 9 20.56 13.52 -7.98
CA LEU A 9 21.18 13.44 -9.30
C LEU A 9 21.57 12.00 -9.64
N GLN A 10 22.10 11.25 -8.67
CA GLN A 10 22.45 9.85 -8.85
C GLN A 10 21.22 8.96 -9.11
N ALA A 11 20.09 9.24 -8.45
CA ALA A 11 18.84 8.53 -8.73
C ALA A 11 18.36 8.75 -10.18
N PHE A 12 18.47 9.97 -10.71
CA PHE A 12 18.17 10.24 -12.12
C PHE A 12 19.14 9.53 -13.05
N ASP A 13 20.43 9.47 -12.71
CA ASP A 13 21.43 8.73 -13.48
C ASP A 13 21.12 7.22 -13.53
N LEU A 14 20.76 6.61 -12.40
CA LEU A 14 20.32 5.20 -12.32
C LEU A 14 19.07 4.92 -13.18
N LEU A 15 18.11 5.85 -13.19
CA LEU A 15 16.91 5.73 -14.01
C LEU A 15 17.21 5.88 -15.50
N LEU A 16 17.98 6.90 -15.89
CA LEU A 16 18.29 7.18 -17.30
C LEU A 16 19.27 6.15 -17.90
N SER A 17 20.16 5.59 -17.08
CA SER A 17 21.10 4.54 -17.49
C SER A 17 20.44 3.16 -17.64
N GLY A 18 19.18 3.00 -17.21
CA GLY A 18 18.48 1.72 -17.33
C GLY A 18 18.97 0.67 -16.35
N ASP A 19 19.44 1.06 -15.16
CA ASP A 19 20.02 0.13 -14.20
C ASP A 19 19.05 -1.02 -13.84
N ALA A 20 19.51 -2.24 -14.05
CA ALA A 20 18.66 -3.44 -13.96
C ALA A 20 18.12 -3.66 -12.54
N ALA A 21 18.91 -3.35 -11.50
CA ALA A 21 18.48 -3.50 -10.11
C ALA A 21 17.40 -2.46 -9.76
N THR A 22 17.59 -1.21 -10.19
CA THR A 22 16.63 -0.11 -10.01
C THR A 22 15.30 -0.42 -10.68
N TYR A 23 15.32 -0.81 -11.96
CA TYR A 23 14.10 -1.15 -12.69
C TYR A 23 13.41 -2.40 -12.14
N SER A 24 14.16 -3.40 -11.67
CA SER A 24 13.60 -4.56 -10.99
C SER A 24 12.83 -4.15 -9.71
N ALA A 25 13.43 -3.29 -8.88
CA ALA A 25 12.78 -2.78 -7.67
C ALA A 25 11.52 -1.94 -7.98
N VAL A 26 11.58 -1.10 -9.01
CA VAL A 26 10.42 -0.31 -9.47
C VAL A 26 9.31 -1.23 -9.98
N ALA A 27 9.62 -2.19 -10.84
CA ALA A 27 8.65 -3.13 -11.39
C ALA A 27 7.99 -3.97 -10.29
N ALA A 28 8.77 -4.48 -9.34
CA ALA A 28 8.25 -5.22 -8.19
C ALA A 28 7.28 -4.34 -7.37
N THR A 29 7.67 -3.10 -7.08
CA THR A 29 6.84 -2.16 -6.31
C THR A 29 5.54 -1.84 -7.03
N VAL A 30 5.59 -1.49 -8.32
CA VAL A 30 4.42 -1.17 -9.14
C VAL A 30 3.49 -2.38 -9.25
N THR A 31 4.05 -3.58 -9.45
CA THR A 31 3.27 -4.81 -9.58
C THR A 31 2.56 -5.15 -8.27
N VAL A 32 3.29 -5.19 -7.15
CA VAL A 32 2.73 -5.55 -5.84
C VAL A 32 1.71 -4.52 -5.37
N SER A 33 2.03 -3.23 -5.46
CA SER A 33 1.09 -2.16 -5.10
C SER A 33 -0.14 -2.14 -6.02
N GLY A 34 0.05 -2.38 -7.32
CA GLY A 34 -1.03 -2.50 -8.29
C GLY A 34 -2.02 -3.60 -7.91
N TYR A 35 -1.52 -4.81 -7.60
CA TYR A 35 -2.38 -5.90 -7.14
C TYR A 35 -3.06 -5.60 -5.80
N ALA A 36 -2.33 -5.02 -4.84
CA ALA A 36 -2.91 -4.65 -3.55
C ALA A 36 -4.03 -3.62 -3.69
N MET A 37 -3.86 -2.61 -4.55
CA MET A 37 -4.89 -1.61 -4.87
C MET A 37 -6.07 -2.25 -5.59
N ALA A 38 -5.83 -3.10 -6.58
CA ALA A 38 -6.89 -3.80 -7.31
C ALA A 38 -7.74 -4.67 -6.36
N ALA A 39 -7.10 -5.45 -5.49
CA ALA A 39 -7.80 -6.24 -4.48
C ALA A 39 -8.60 -5.35 -3.50
N SER A 40 -8.03 -4.23 -3.07
CA SER A 40 -8.72 -3.27 -2.20
C SER A 40 -9.94 -2.64 -2.87
N LEU A 41 -9.86 -2.32 -4.16
CA LEU A 41 -10.97 -1.76 -4.93
C LEU A 41 -12.05 -2.80 -5.24
N LEU A 42 -11.67 -4.03 -5.53
CA LEU A 42 -12.63 -5.09 -5.88
C LEU A 42 -13.31 -5.72 -4.67
N ILE A 43 -12.61 -5.80 -3.53
CA ILE A 43 -13.10 -6.50 -2.34
C ILE A 43 -13.32 -5.52 -1.19
N GLY A 44 -12.29 -4.73 -0.85
CA GLY A 44 -12.34 -3.81 0.28
C GLY A 44 -13.40 -2.72 0.12
N LEU A 45 -13.52 -2.13 -1.08
CA LEU A 45 -14.47 -1.04 -1.34
C LEU A 45 -15.94 -1.53 -1.28
N PRO A 46 -16.36 -2.63 -1.96
CA PRO A 46 -17.73 -3.14 -1.81
C PRO A 46 -18.04 -3.61 -0.39
N ALA A 47 -17.09 -4.30 0.28
CA ALA A 47 -17.28 -4.75 1.65
C ALA A 47 -17.42 -3.58 2.63
N GLY A 48 -16.57 -2.56 2.49
CA GLY A 48 -16.63 -1.32 3.27
C GLY A 48 -17.94 -0.56 3.04
N PHE A 49 -18.38 -0.48 1.77
CA PHE A 49 -19.67 0.12 1.42
C PHE A 49 -20.83 -0.66 2.06
N ALA A 50 -20.84 -1.99 1.95
CA ALA A 50 -21.88 -2.82 2.55
C ALA A 50 -21.94 -2.68 4.08
N LEU A 51 -20.78 -2.62 4.74
CA LEU A 51 -20.65 -2.39 6.18
C LEU A 51 -21.11 -0.98 6.60
N GLY A 52 -20.94 0.01 5.72
CA GLY A 52 -21.38 1.39 5.92
C GLY A 52 -22.88 1.60 5.69
N TYR A 53 -23.44 0.94 4.67
CA TYR A 53 -24.80 1.20 4.19
C TYR A 53 -25.86 0.27 4.81
N TYR A 54 -25.60 -1.03 4.89
CA TYR A 54 -26.61 -2.00 5.37
C TYR A 54 -26.62 -2.12 6.90
N HIS A 55 -27.79 -2.47 7.45
CA HIS A 55 -27.98 -2.77 8.86
C HIS A 55 -28.23 -4.27 9.03
N PHE A 56 -27.23 -5.00 9.53
CA PHE A 56 -27.30 -6.44 9.79
C PHE A 56 -26.88 -6.77 11.23
N PRO A 57 -27.40 -7.86 11.83
CA PRO A 57 -27.02 -8.26 13.18
C PRO A 57 -25.53 -8.64 13.20
N GLY A 58 -24.75 -7.97 14.06
CA GLY A 58 -23.29 -8.17 14.16
C GLY A 58 -22.43 -7.07 13.53
N ARG A 59 -23.03 -6.11 12.81
CA ARG A 59 -22.33 -4.97 12.18
C ARG A 59 -21.36 -4.24 13.10
N ARG A 60 -21.73 -4.03 14.37
CA ARG A 60 -20.89 -3.32 15.35
C ARG A 60 -19.57 -4.06 15.61
N HIS A 61 -19.60 -5.38 15.75
CA HIS A 61 -18.39 -6.18 15.96
C HIS A 61 -17.47 -6.13 14.75
N VAL A 62 -18.03 -6.28 13.55
CA VAL A 62 -17.26 -6.22 12.30
C VAL A 62 -16.64 -4.83 12.12
N ARG A 63 -17.39 -3.75 12.37
CA ARG A 63 -16.86 -2.38 12.33
C ARG A 63 -15.72 -2.19 13.33
N THR A 64 -15.88 -2.61 14.57
CA THR A 64 -14.80 -2.50 15.58
C THR A 64 -13.55 -3.26 15.15
N LEU A 65 -13.68 -4.46 14.56
CA LEU A 65 -12.54 -5.20 14.03
C LEU A 65 -11.83 -4.44 12.90
N VAL A 66 -12.59 -3.95 11.92
CA VAL A 66 -12.03 -3.18 10.79
C VAL A 66 -11.34 -1.90 11.29
N ASP A 67 -11.97 -1.15 12.17
CA ASP A 67 -11.39 0.08 12.75
C ASP A 67 -10.12 -0.23 13.55
N THR A 68 -10.10 -1.37 14.27
CA THR A 68 -8.90 -1.83 14.99
C THR A 68 -7.77 -2.17 14.02
N LEU A 69 -8.06 -2.89 12.93
CA LEU A 69 -7.08 -3.22 11.91
C LEU A 69 -6.53 -1.96 11.23
N LEU A 70 -7.35 -0.94 11.01
CA LEU A 70 -6.92 0.35 10.46
C LEU A 70 -6.03 1.14 11.44
N ALA A 71 -6.17 0.91 12.74
CA ALA A 71 -5.32 1.53 13.77
C ALA A 71 -3.97 0.79 13.96
N LEU A 72 -3.79 -0.39 13.37
CA LEU A 72 -2.54 -1.14 13.48
C LEU A 72 -1.40 -0.43 12.71
N PRO A 73 -0.22 -0.25 13.32
CA PRO A 73 0.94 0.30 12.62
C PRO A 73 1.34 -0.59 11.45
N THR A 74 1.59 0.00 10.28
CA THR A 74 2.06 -0.72 9.09
C THR A 74 3.39 -1.44 9.33
N VAL A 75 4.25 -0.90 10.20
CA VAL A 75 5.51 -1.54 10.62
C VAL A 75 5.26 -2.83 11.40
N PHE A 76 4.25 -2.87 12.28
CA PHE A 76 3.90 -4.08 13.03
C PHE A 76 3.46 -5.21 12.08
N ILE A 77 2.64 -4.87 11.09
CA ILE A 77 2.16 -5.82 10.08
C ILE A 77 3.32 -6.38 9.24
N GLY A 78 4.33 -5.56 8.92
CA GLY A 78 5.49 -6.00 8.14
C GLY A 78 6.51 -6.86 8.90
N LEU A 79 6.42 -6.95 10.23
CA LEU A 79 7.37 -7.69 11.08
C LEU A 79 6.82 -9.02 11.62
N MET A 80 5.50 -9.25 11.51
CA MET A 80 4.84 -10.53 11.85
C MET A 80 4.88 -11.49 10.67
#